data_AF-A0AA37U382-F1
#
_entry.id   AF-A0AA37U382-F1
#
_cell.length_a   1.000
_cell.length_b   1.000
_cell.length_c   1.000
_cell.angle_alpha   90.00
_cell.angle_beta   90.00
_cell.angle_gamma   90.00
#
_symmetry.space_group_name_H-M   'P 1'
#
loop_
_entity.id
_entity.type
_entity.pdbx_description
1 polymer ?
#
loop_
_entity_poly.entity_id
_entity_poly.type
_entity_poly.pdbx_seq_one_letter_code
_entity_poly.pdbx_strand_id
1 'polypeptide(L)'
;MGEVLQLRVPAIKLGHDDVILVPRETNTEAARAVLARPSLHTENMMRAACIWLRDNSDWIDQERARHVLKMLDRQKIEDASWAREKREMYIIGLFAAICLIGIAIFDAAWGAHLAAGVAR
;
A
#
# COMPACT_ATOMS: atom_id res chain seq x y z
N MET A 1 23.32 -43.45 4.44
CA MET A 1 24.15 -42.44 3.73
C MET A 1 23.22 -41.75 2.74
N GLY A 2 22.60 -40.65 3.15
CA GLY A 2 21.67 -39.88 2.32
C GLY A 2 22.31 -38.55 1.99
N GLU A 3 22.66 -38.33 0.73
CA GLU A 3 23.15 -37.04 0.26
C GLU A 3 22.02 -36.02 0.29
N VAL A 4 22.19 -34.99 1.12
CA VAL A 4 21.32 -33.81 1.17
C VAL A 4 21.71 -32.91 0.01
N LEU A 5 20.96 -33.00 -1.09
CA LEU A 5 21.06 -32.07 -2.21
C LEU A 5 20.53 -30.70 -1.78
N GLN A 6 21.43 -29.82 -1.32
CA GLN A 6 21.15 -28.40 -1.10
C GLN A 6 20.88 -27.72 -2.44
N LEU A 7 19.60 -27.55 -2.80
CA LEU A 7 19.18 -26.82 -3.99
C LEU A 7 18.79 -25.38 -3.62
N ARG A 8 19.51 -24.42 -4.23
CA ARG A 8 19.16 -22.99 -4.26
C ARG A 8 17.85 -22.79 -5.01
N VAL A 9 16.75 -22.60 -4.30
CA VAL A 9 15.51 -22.02 -4.84
C VAL A 9 15.35 -20.63 -4.22
N PRO A 10 15.04 -19.57 -4.98
CA PRO A 10 14.69 -18.29 -4.40
C PRO A 10 13.35 -18.46 -3.68
N ALA A 11 13.43 -18.68 -2.37
CA ALA A 11 12.30 -18.84 -1.49
C ALA A 11 11.29 -17.71 -1.72
N ILE A 12 10.03 -18.06 -1.96
CA ILE A 12 8.94 -17.19 -1.52
C ILE A 12 8.98 -17.30 0.00
N LYS A 13 9.77 -16.43 0.63
CA LYS A 13 9.82 -16.25 2.09
C LYS A 13 8.47 -15.70 2.54
N LEU A 14 7.53 -16.59 2.79
CA LEU A 14 6.48 -16.36 3.77
C LEU A 14 7.12 -16.73 5.13
N GLY A 15 7.09 -15.80 6.07
CA GLY A 15 7.77 -15.96 7.35
C GLY A 15 7.38 -17.25 8.07
N HIS A 16 8.37 -17.85 8.72
CA HIS A 16 8.42 -19.13 9.44
C HIS A 16 8.96 -20.34 8.66
N ASP A 17 10.01 -20.90 9.27
CA ASP A 17 11.06 -21.71 8.69
C ASP A 17 10.70 -23.20 8.59
N ASP A 18 9.63 -23.55 7.88
CA ASP A 18 9.32 -24.94 7.54
C ASP A 18 9.18 -25.10 6.02
N VAL A 19 10.17 -25.73 5.39
CA VAL A 19 10.22 -25.96 3.94
C VAL A 19 9.61 -27.32 3.63
N ILE A 20 8.38 -27.34 3.11
CA ILE A 20 7.72 -28.54 2.60
C ILE A 20 8.00 -28.64 1.10
N LEU A 21 8.49 -29.80 0.64
CA LEU A 21 8.71 -30.08 -0.79
C LEU A 21 7.36 -30.40 -1.45
N VAL A 22 6.87 -29.48 -2.27
CA VAL A 22 5.58 -29.60 -2.97
C VAL A 22 5.82 -29.74 -4.49
N PRO A 23 5.23 -30.75 -5.17
CA PRO A 23 5.32 -30.91 -6.63
C PRO A 23 4.94 -29.63 -7.41
N ARG A 24 5.47 -29.48 -8.64
CA ARG A 24 5.22 -28.28 -9.47
C ARG A 24 3.74 -28.05 -9.79
N GLU A 25 2.99 -29.11 -10.06
CA GLU A 25 1.56 -29.06 -10.36
C GLU A 25 0.75 -28.57 -9.15
N THR A 26 1.08 -29.06 -7.96
CA THR A 26 0.48 -28.62 -6.70
C THR A 26 0.79 -27.14 -6.37
N ASN A 27 1.92 -26.59 -6.83
CA ASN A 27 2.22 -25.16 -6.67
C ASN A 27 1.40 -24.28 -7.62
N THR A 28 1.12 -24.75 -8.83
CA THR A 28 0.22 -24.04 -9.77
C THR A 28 -1.21 -24.02 -9.23
N GLU A 29 -1.71 -25.14 -8.72
CA GLU A 29 -3.04 -25.21 -8.11
C GLU A 29 -3.15 -24.37 -6.84
N ALA A 30 -2.12 -24.37 -5.98
CA ALA A 30 -2.07 -23.52 -4.81
C ALA A 30 -2.10 -22.03 -5.18
N ALA A 31 -1.31 -21.62 -6.18
CA ALA A 31 -1.32 -20.23 -6.65
C ALA A 31 -2.67 -19.85 -7.29
N ARG A 32 -3.30 -20.76 -8.04
CA ARG A 32 -4.66 -20.56 -8.56
C ARG A 32 -5.69 -20.44 -7.43
N ALA A 33 -5.59 -21.25 -6.38
CA ALA A 33 -6.50 -21.21 -5.24
C ALA A 33 -6.43 -19.87 -4.49
N VAL A 34 -5.21 -19.32 -4.34
CA VAL A 34 -5.01 -17.99 -3.76
C VAL A 34 -5.73 -16.92 -4.59
N LEU A 35 -5.64 -16.98 -5.93
CA LEU A 35 -6.32 -16.01 -6.81
C LEU A 35 -7.82 -16.25 -6.93
N ALA A 36 -8.31 -17.46 -6.68
CA ALA A 36 -9.74 -17.78 -6.72
C ALA A 36 -10.52 -17.20 -5.52
N ARG A 37 -9.84 -16.92 -4.39
CA ARG A 37 -10.46 -16.33 -3.20
C ARG A 37 -9.68 -15.11 -2.67
N PRO A 38 -9.66 -13.99 -3.41
CA PRO A 38 -8.87 -12.80 -3.06
C PRO A 38 -9.14 -12.25 -1.65
N SER A 39 -10.39 -12.39 -1.17
CA SER A 39 -10.82 -11.88 0.15
C SER A 39 -10.19 -12.59 1.33
N LEU A 40 -9.65 -13.80 1.15
CA LEU A 40 -9.03 -14.59 2.21
C LEU A 40 -7.51 -14.40 2.29
N HIS A 41 -6.93 -13.63 1.37
CA HIS A 41 -5.49 -13.51 1.21
C HIS A 41 -5.05 -12.05 1.21
N THR A 42 -3.85 -11.80 1.75
CA THR A 42 -3.27 -10.46 1.73
C THR A 42 -2.79 -10.09 0.31
N GLU A 43 -2.71 -8.79 0.01
CA GLU A 43 -2.21 -8.31 -1.28
C GLU A 43 -0.82 -8.87 -1.62
N ASN A 44 0.05 -9.01 -0.62
CA ASN A 44 1.39 -9.57 -0.78
C ASN A 44 1.36 -11.05 -1.21
N MET A 45 0.45 -11.84 -0.63
CA MET A 45 0.27 -13.24 -1.01
C MET A 45 -0.30 -13.36 -2.43
N MET A 46 -1.28 -12.51 -2.78
CA MET A 46 -1.83 -12.47 -4.14
C MET A 46 -0.77 -12.07 -5.16
N ARG A 47 0.05 -11.05 -4.86
CA ARG A 47 1.15 -10.62 -5.73
C ARG A 47 2.21 -11.70 -5.91
N ALA A 48 2.58 -12.41 -4.84
CA ALA A 48 3.51 -13.53 -4.91
C ALA A 48 2.96 -14.68 -5.79
N ALA A 49 1.68 -15.03 -5.62
CA ALA A 49 1.00 -16.03 -6.45
C ALA A 49 0.97 -15.61 -7.93
N CYS A 50 0.66 -14.35 -8.24
CA CYS A 50 0.70 -13.84 -9.61
C CYS A 50 2.10 -13.88 -10.23
N ILE A 51 3.14 -13.47 -9.50
CA ILE A 51 4.52 -13.51 -9.99
C ILE A 51 4.92 -14.96 -10.27
N TRP A 52 4.61 -15.87 -9.35
CA TRP A 52 4.92 -17.27 -9.51
C TRP A 52 4.23 -17.87 -10.75
N LEU A 53 2.91 -17.64 -10.92
CA LEU A 53 2.18 -18.09 -12.11
C LEU A 53 2.79 -17.50 -13.39
N ARG A 54 2.99 -16.18 -13.43
CA ARG A 54 3.60 -15.50 -14.59
C ARG A 54 4.93 -16.13 -15.04
N ASP A 55 5.74 -16.59 -14.10
CA ASP A 55 7.09 -17.09 -14.40
C ASP A 55 7.13 -18.62 -14.58
N ASN A 56 6.13 -19.38 -14.11
CA ASN A 56 6.20 -20.86 -14.03
C ASN A 56 5.01 -21.63 -14.65
N SER A 57 3.91 -20.96 -15.04
CA SER A 57 2.69 -21.59 -15.54
C SER A 57 2.51 -21.48 -17.06
N ASP A 58 1.39 -22.01 -17.57
CA ASP A 58 0.99 -21.89 -18.97
C ASP A 58 0.60 -20.46 -19.35
N TRP A 59 0.55 -20.17 -20.65
CA TRP A 59 0.32 -18.82 -21.16
C TRP A 59 -1.02 -18.20 -20.68
N ILE A 60 -2.03 -19.03 -20.41
CA ILE A 60 -3.35 -18.60 -19.91
C ILE A 60 -3.22 -18.06 -18.50
N ASP A 61 -2.60 -18.82 -17.59
CA ASP A 61 -2.38 -18.37 -16.22
C ASP A 61 -1.43 -17.19 -16.15
N GLN A 62 -0.42 -17.13 -17.04
CA GLN A 62 0.46 -15.96 -17.14
C GLN A 62 -0.33 -14.70 -17.49
N GLU A 63 -1.26 -14.78 -18.43
CA GLU A 63 -2.08 -13.63 -18.84
C GLU A 63 -3.07 -13.23 -17.73
N ARG A 64 -3.70 -14.21 -17.07
CA ARG A 64 -4.55 -13.96 -15.91
C ARG A 64 -3.77 -13.29 -14.77
N ALA A 65 -2.56 -13.76 -14.47
CA ALA A 65 -1.68 -13.16 -13.47
C ALA A 65 -1.28 -11.73 -13.84
N ARG A 66 -0.96 -11.46 -15.11
CA ARG A 66 -0.68 -10.10 -15.61
C ARG A 66 -1.88 -9.17 -15.41
N HIS A 67 -3.10 -9.65 -15.69
CA HIS A 67 -4.31 -8.86 -15.50
C HIS A 67 -4.56 -8.52 -14.03
N VAL A 68 -4.43 -9.51 -13.13
CA VAL A 68 -4.60 -9.30 -11.68
C VAL A 68 -3.55 -8.34 -11.13
N LEU A 69 -2.28 -8.47 -11.53
CA LEU A 69 -1.22 -7.53 -11.12
C LEU A 69 -1.54 -6.09 -11.51
N LYS A 70 -2.03 -5.86 -12.73
CA LYS A 70 -2.46 -4.51 -13.17
C LYS A 70 -3.58 -3.94 -12.31
N MET A 71 -4.55 -4.77 -11.89
CA MET A 71 -5.62 -4.33 -11.00
C MET A 71 -5.10 -3.94 -9.61
N LEU A 72 -4.21 -4.75 -9.03
CA LEU A 72 -3.58 -4.45 -7.74
C LEU A 72 -2.76 -3.15 -7.78
N ASP A 73 -2.01 -2.93 -8.86
CA ASP A 73 -1.23 -1.70 -9.03
C ASP A 73 -2.11 -0.47 -9.21
N ARG A 74 -3.23 -0.59 -9.94
CA ARG A 74 -4.20 0.49 -10.08
C ARG A 74 -4.80 0.89 -8.73
N GLN A 75 -5.20 -0.09 -7.92
CA GLN A 75 -5.77 0.17 -6.61
C GLN A 75 -4.78 0.93 -5.70
N LYS A 76 -3.50 0.57 -5.73
CA LYS A 76 -2.45 1.31 -5.00
C LYS A 76 -2.31 2.76 -5.43
N ILE A 77 -2.44 3.03 -6.73
CA ILE A 77 -2.36 4.40 -7.26
C ILE A 77 -3.56 5.22 -6.76
N GLU A 78 -4.76 4.64 -6.80
CA GLU A 78 -5.97 5.28 -6.30
C GLU A 78 -5.87 5.53 -4.78
N ASP A 79 -5.47 4.55 -3.98
CA ASP A 79 -5.29 4.71 -2.53
C ASP A 79 -4.25 5.80 -2.20
N ALA A 80 -3.16 5.86 -2.97
CA ALA A 80 -2.14 6.89 -2.82
C ALA A 80 -2.65 8.29 -3.23
N SER A 81 -3.49 8.40 -4.26
CA SER A 81 -4.09 9.68 -4.64
C SER A 81 -5.07 10.18 -3.58
N TRP A 82 -5.93 9.30 -3.06
CA TRP A 82 -6.83 9.62 -1.95
C TRP A 82 -6.07 10.07 -0.69
N ALA A 83 -4.94 9.43 -0.38
CA ALA A 83 -4.11 9.81 0.76
C ALA A 83 -3.44 11.18 0.57
N ARG A 84 -3.00 11.51 -0.65
CA ARG A 84 -2.45 12.83 -0.98
C ARG A 84 -3.49 13.93 -0.89
N GLU A 85 -4.66 13.72 -1.48
CA GLU A 85 -5.77 14.68 -1.45
C GLU A 85 -6.18 15.01 -0.01
N LYS A 86 -6.32 13.99 0.86
CA LYS A 86 -6.58 14.20 2.28
C LYS A 86 -5.51 15.06 2.96
N ARG A 87 -4.23 14.79 2.69
CA ARG A 87 -3.13 15.59 3.27
C ARG A 87 -3.17 17.04 2.81
N GLU A 88 -3.45 17.29 1.54
CA GLU A 88 -3.59 18.65 1.00
C GLU A 88 -4.73 19.41 1.69
N MET A 89 -5.90 18.78 1.87
CA MET A 89 -7.01 19.37 2.61
C MET A 89 -6.64 19.72 4.06
N TYR A 90 -5.91 18.83 4.76
CA TYR A 90 -5.42 19.11 6.11
C TYR A 90 -4.46 20.30 6.17
N ILE A 91 -3.52 20.39 5.22
CA ILE A 91 -2.55 21.49 5.17
C ILE A 91 -3.26 22.81 4.90
N ILE A 92 -4.20 22.84 3.94
CA ILE A 92 -5.00 24.03 3.63
C ILE A 92 -5.82 24.45 4.85
N GLY A 93 -6.49 23.51 5.51
CA GLY A 93 -7.28 23.79 6.71
C GLY A 93 -6.44 24.32 7.87
N LEU A 94 -5.26 23.73 8.10
CA LEU A 94 -4.31 24.18 9.12
C LEU A 94 -3.80 25.59 8.83
N PHE A 95 -3.42 25.87 7.59
CA PHE A 95 -2.96 27.19 7.18
C PHE A 95 -4.05 28.25 7.38
N ALA A 96 -5.28 27.96 6.95
CA ALA A 96 -6.41 28.85 7.15
C ALA A 96 -6.66 29.15 8.65
N ALA A 97 -6.60 28.12 9.51
CA ALA A 97 -6.76 28.31 10.96
C ALA A 97 -5.67 29.21 11.55
N ILE A 98 -4.40 29.02 11.18
CA ILE A 98 -3.28 29.86 11.64
C ILE A 98 -3.47 31.31 11.19
N CYS A 99 -3.86 31.53 9.93
CA CYS A 99 -4.13 32.88 9.42
C CYS A 99 -5.25 33.58 10.17
N LEU A 100 -6.37 32.89 10.45
CA LEU A 100 -7.49 33.46 11.19
C LEU A 100 -7.11 33.84 12.62
N ILE A 101 -6.34 32.98 13.30
CA ILE A 101 -5.82 33.29 14.64
C ILE A 101 -4.91 34.52 14.59
N GLY A 102 -4.02 34.59 13.58
CA GLY A 102 -3.13 35.73 13.39
C GLY A 102 -3.87 37.05 13.20
N ILE A 103 -4.92 37.06 12.37
CA ILE A 103 -5.77 38.24 12.15
C ILE A 103 -6.46 38.67 13.45
N ALA A 104 -7.04 37.72 14.21
CA ALA A 104 -7.71 38.03 15.46
C ALA A 104 -6.77 38.64 16.52
N ILE A 105 -5.54 38.12 16.62
CA ILE A 105 -4.52 38.67 17.52
C ILE A 105 -4.11 40.07 17.07
N PHE A 106 -3.91 40.28 15.77
CA PHE A 106 -3.53 41.57 15.21
C PHE A 106 -4.60 42.64 15.46
N ASP A 107 -5.87 42.32 15.21
CA ASP A 107 -7.00 43.23 15.47
C ASP A 107 -7.12 43.59 16.95
N ALA A 108 -6.95 42.60 17.85
CA ALA A 108 -6.98 42.84 19.29
C ALA A 108 -5.82 43.76 19.75
N ALA A 109 -4.62 43.53 19.24
CA ALA A 109 -3.45 44.34 19.56
C ALA A 109 -3.56 45.78 19.01
N TRP A 110 -4.06 45.91 17.78
CA TRP A 110 -4.28 47.21 17.14
C TRP A 110 -5.38 48.01 17.84
N GLY A 111 -6.51 47.35 18.17
CA GLY A 111 -7.59 47.95 18.95
C GLY A 111 -7.12 48.43 20.33
N ALA A 112 -6.28 47.66 21.02
CA ALA A 112 -5.69 48.06 22.29
C ALA A 112 -4.74 49.26 22.16
N HIS A 113 -3.93 49.32 21.10
CA HIS A 113 -3.05 50.46 20.83
C HIS A 113 -3.84 51.76 20.59
N LEU A 114 -4.91 51.70 19.79
CA LEU A 114 -5.79 52.85 19.54
C LEU A 114 -6.49 53.33 20.81
N ALA A 115 -7.03 52.41 21.63
CA ALA A 115 -7.69 52.77 22.88
C ALA A 115 -6.73 53.44 23.88
N ALA A 116 -5.48 52.98 23.95
CA ALA A 116 -4.45 53.58 24.81
C ALA A 116 -3.99 54.97 24.32
N GLY A 117 -4.02 55.22 23.00
CA GLY A 117 -3.66 56.51 22.40
C GLY A 117 -4.70 57.62 22.61
N VAL A 118 -5.99 57.28 22.69
CA VAL A 118 -7.09 58.25 22.93
C VAL A 118 -7.23 58.63 24.41
N ALA A 119 -6.66 57.84 25.32
CA ALA A 119 -6.69 58.11 26.77
C ALA A 119 -5.60 59.07 27.26
N ARG A 120 -4.76 59.62 26.36
CA ARG A 120 -3.77 60.68 26.62
C ARG A 120 -4.20 61.97 25.95
#